data_AF-A0A2S5JH85-F1
#
_entry.id   AF-A0A2S5JH85-F1
#
_cell.length_a   1.000
_cell.length_b   1.000
_cell.length_c   1.000
_cell.angle_alpha   90.00
_cell.angle_beta   90.00
_cell.angle_gamma   90.00
#
_symmetry.space_group_name_H-M   'P 1'
#
loop_
_entity.id
_entity.type
_entity.pdbx_description
1 polymer ?
#
loop_
_entity_poly.entity_id
_entity_poly.type
_entity_poly.pdbx_seq_one_letter_code
_entity_poly.pdbx_strand_id
1 'polypeptide(L)'
;MAPEYQVASLWIGGALGPVERICLESFLRVGQHVILFTYGAVSGVPEGVEIRDAAQILPARPMIRHDQPGSPRHGSPAPHADRFRYLMLARMERTIWVDTDAYCLRPLQPVDGHLHAIEDEARGRVANGVLALPPDSEALGRLIELTAQPPRDLPWGARGPRALTRALRQSGEIRHAARREVLYPVPYRQRHALLQRGQRLRQWLSGDSVSVHLYGSWMRARLAAPPDGLPRRGSIMGRLMARHGLYLGAGA
;
A
#
# COMPACT_ATOMS: atom_id res chain seq x y z
N MET A 1 11.68 17.20 -18.38
CA MET A 1 11.59 15.97 -17.57
C MET A 1 10.30 16.05 -16.78
N ALA A 2 9.53 14.95 -16.69
CA ALA A 2 8.35 14.94 -15.83
C ALA A 2 8.75 15.25 -14.37
N PRO A 3 7.88 15.93 -13.60
CA PRO A 3 8.12 16.14 -12.19
C PRO A 3 8.36 14.80 -11.46
N GLU A 4 9.52 14.62 -10.84
CA GLU A 4 9.83 13.52 -9.91
C GLU A 4 8.81 13.44 -8.75
N TYR A 5 8.18 12.28 -8.58
CA TYR A 5 7.24 11.98 -7.51
C TYR A 5 7.89 11.14 -6.42
N GLN A 6 7.66 11.49 -5.16
CA GLN A 6 8.06 10.67 -4.00
C GLN A 6 6.91 9.74 -3.58
N VAL A 7 7.24 8.65 -2.89
CA VAL A 7 6.25 7.78 -2.26
C VAL A 7 6.25 7.97 -0.74
N ALA A 8 5.07 7.85 -0.13
CA ALA A 8 4.90 7.94 1.30
C ALA A 8 4.05 6.79 1.84
N SER A 9 4.45 6.28 3.01
CA SER A 9 3.73 5.23 3.76
C SER A 9 3.57 5.62 5.22
N LEU A 10 2.64 4.98 5.93
CA LEU A 10 2.50 5.07 7.39
C LEU A 10 2.80 3.73 8.04
N TRP A 11 3.61 3.73 9.10
CA TRP A 11 3.80 2.57 9.97
C TRP A 11 3.56 2.92 11.44
N ILE A 12 2.61 2.21 12.06
CA ILE A 12 2.16 2.49 13.43
C ILE A 12 2.85 1.52 14.40
N GLY A 13 4.12 1.82 14.69
CA GLY A 13 4.93 1.19 15.74
C GLY A 13 5.41 -0.24 15.48
N GLY A 14 6.30 -0.73 16.34
CA GLY A 14 6.90 -2.05 16.24
C GLY A 14 8.01 -2.13 15.18
N ALA A 15 8.34 -3.36 14.76
CA ALA A 15 9.36 -3.61 13.74
C ALA A 15 8.73 -3.79 12.36
N LEU A 16 9.42 -3.34 11.30
CA LEU A 16 9.06 -3.73 9.94
C LEU A 16 9.40 -5.21 9.72
N GLY A 17 8.42 -5.96 9.21
CA GLY A 17 8.62 -7.35 8.83
C GLY A 17 9.34 -7.48 7.48
N PRO A 18 9.73 -8.71 7.10
CA PRO A 18 10.38 -8.97 5.80
C PRO A 18 9.60 -8.43 4.60
N VAL A 19 8.26 -8.49 4.63
CA VAL A 19 7.41 -8.01 3.52
C VAL A 19 7.52 -6.50 3.38
N GLU A 20 7.38 -5.78 4.49
CA GLU A 20 7.43 -4.32 4.48
C GLU A 20 8.80 -3.79 4.06
N ARG A 21 9.86 -4.45 4.53
CA ARG A 21 11.23 -4.10 4.18
C ARG A 21 11.51 -4.22 2.68
N ILE A 22 11.14 -5.34 2.05
CA ILE A 22 11.37 -5.49 0.61
C ILE A 22 10.51 -4.55 -0.22
N CYS A 23 9.30 -4.20 0.25
CA CYS A 23 8.45 -3.24 -0.45
C CYS A 23 9.07 -1.85 -0.43
N LEU A 24 9.47 -1.34 0.74
CA LEU A 24 10.12 -0.02 0.82
C LEU A 24 11.45 0.01 0.04
N GLU A 25 12.29 -1.02 0.18
CA GLU A 25 13.55 -1.11 -0.56
C GLU A 25 13.34 -1.21 -2.08
N SER A 26 12.24 -1.80 -2.54
CA SER A 26 11.96 -1.90 -3.98
C SER A 26 11.79 -0.53 -4.65
N PHE A 27 11.26 0.47 -3.94
CA PHE A 27 11.17 1.84 -4.43
C PHE A 27 12.54 2.52 -4.50
N LEU A 28 13.37 2.34 -3.46
CA LEU A 28 14.74 2.85 -3.44
C LEU A 28 15.58 2.30 -4.61
N ARG A 29 15.45 1.01 -4.91
CA ARG A 29 16.18 0.34 -6.01
C ARG A 29 15.83 0.87 -7.39
N VAL A 30 14.63 1.43 -7.57
CA VAL A 30 14.24 2.09 -8.83
C VAL A 30 14.49 3.60 -8.81
N GLY A 31 15.16 4.11 -7.77
CA GLY A 31 15.52 5.51 -7.63
C GLY A 31 14.36 6.42 -7.18
N GLN A 32 13.27 5.86 -6.64
CA GLN A 32 12.15 6.67 -6.17
C GLN A 32 12.28 6.97 -4.68
N HIS A 33 12.23 8.25 -4.32
CA HIS A 33 12.35 8.69 -2.93
C HIS A 33 11.21 8.14 -2.06
N VAL A 34 11.55 7.63 -0.87
CA VAL A 34 10.63 6.96 0.06
C VAL A 34 10.58 7.69 1.40
N ILE A 35 9.38 8.11 1.79
CA ILE A 35 9.09 8.64 3.12
C ILE A 35 8.28 7.62 3.93
N LEU A 36 8.75 7.26 5.11
CA LEU A 36 8.02 6.47 6.09
C LEU A 36 7.60 7.35 7.27
N PHE A 37 6.31 7.63 7.34
CA PHE A 37 5.72 8.29 8.48
C PHE A 37 5.55 7.31 9.64
N THR A 38 5.96 7.73 10.83
CA THR A 38 5.88 6.93 12.06
C THR A 38 5.46 7.81 13.24
N TYR A 39 4.88 7.21 14.28
CA TYR A 39 4.55 7.92 15.54
C TYR A 39 5.61 7.77 16.63
N GLY A 40 6.73 7.13 16.32
CA GLY A 40 7.78 6.78 17.27
C GLY A 40 8.82 5.88 16.61
N ALA A 41 9.79 5.40 17.40
CA ALA A 41 10.86 4.57 16.87
C ALA A 41 10.35 3.29 16.21
N VAL A 42 10.89 2.97 15.03
CA VAL A 42 10.60 1.77 14.24
C VAL A 42 11.93 1.11 13.89
N SER A 43 12.05 -0.19 14.17
CA SER A 43 13.24 -0.97 13.83
C SER A 43 13.11 -1.67 12.48
N GLY A 44 14.24 -1.89 11.81
CA GLY A 44 14.28 -2.62 10.53
C GLY A 44 13.91 -1.78 9.31
N VAL A 45 13.83 -0.45 9.45
CA VAL A 45 13.67 0.47 8.32
C VAL A 45 14.88 0.34 7.38
N PRO A 46 14.69 0.08 6.06
CA PRO A 46 15.80 0.04 5.12
C PRO A 46 16.58 1.37 5.07
N GLU A 47 17.90 1.27 4.89
CA GLU A 47 18.74 2.44 4.66
C GLU A 47 18.26 3.21 3.41
N GLY A 48 18.25 4.54 3.48
CA GLY A 48 17.76 5.41 2.41
C GLY A 48 16.28 5.78 2.50
N VAL A 49 15.50 5.15 3.39
CA VAL A 49 14.13 5.60 3.70
C VAL A 49 14.18 6.81 4.62
N GLU A 50 13.57 7.93 4.21
CA GLU A 50 13.38 9.10 5.06
C GLU A 50 12.30 8.81 6.10
N ILE A 51 12.59 9.03 7.39
CA ILE A 51 11.60 8.88 8.47
C ILE A 51 11.06 10.27 8.83
N ARG A 52 9.72 10.40 8.87
CA ARG A 52 9.04 11.62 9.33
C ARG A 52 8.05 11.33 10.45
N ASP A 53 7.79 12.34 11.28
CA ASP A 53 6.76 12.26 12.32
C ASP A 53 5.37 12.34 11.69
N ALA A 54 4.59 11.28 11.87
CA ALA A 54 3.21 11.17 11.41
C ALA A 54 2.28 12.21 12.07
N ALA A 55 2.60 12.72 13.27
CA ALA A 55 1.80 13.74 13.94
C ALA A 55 1.75 15.07 13.17
N GLN A 56 2.69 15.32 12.25
CA GLN A 56 2.68 16.47 11.34
C GLN A 56 1.47 16.44 10.37
N ILE A 57 0.96 15.24 10.06
CA ILE A 57 -0.22 15.06 9.21
C ILE A 57 -1.47 14.80 10.05
N LEU A 58 -1.42 13.83 10.96
CA LEU A 58 -2.54 13.41 11.80
C LEU A 58 -2.03 12.98 13.17
N PRO A 59 -2.49 13.56 14.29
CA PRO A 59 -2.05 13.16 15.64
C PRO A 59 -2.35 11.69 15.95
N ALA A 60 -1.46 11.02 16.69
CA ALA A 60 -1.62 9.60 17.08
C ALA A 60 -2.81 9.34 18.01
N ARG A 61 -3.26 10.36 18.74
CA ARG A 61 -4.28 10.25 19.78
C ARG A 61 -5.41 11.28 19.57
N PRO A 62 -6.68 10.87 19.63
CA PRO A 62 -7.13 9.47 19.70
C PRO A 62 -6.82 8.70 18.40
N MET A 63 -6.32 7.47 18.54
CA MET A 63 -6.09 6.58 17.39
C MET A 63 -7.45 6.10 16.87
N ILE A 64 -7.72 6.35 15.58
CA ILE A 64 -8.99 5.97 14.96
C ILE A 64 -8.96 4.48 14.66
N ARG A 65 -9.56 3.69 15.55
CA ARG A 65 -9.64 2.23 15.38
C ARG A 65 -10.98 1.83 14.83
N HIS A 66 -11.02 0.67 14.20
CA HIS A 66 -12.25 -0.02 13.92
C HIS A 66 -12.88 -0.44 15.26
N ASP A 67 -14.08 0.04 15.57
CA ASP A 67 -14.72 -0.08 16.87
C ASP A 67 -15.97 -0.97 16.85
N GLN A 68 -16.41 -1.44 15.67
CA GLN A 68 -17.60 -2.31 15.60
C GLN A 68 -17.36 -3.65 16.31
N PRO A 69 -18.22 -4.03 17.29
CA PRO A 69 -18.19 -5.33 17.94
C PRO A 69 -18.38 -6.49 16.95
N GLY A 70 -17.71 -7.63 17.17
CA GLY A 70 -17.84 -8.83 16.35
C GLY A 70 -17.15 -8.80 14.98
N SER A 71 -16.58 -7.66 14.56
CA SER A 71 -15.79 -7.58 13.33
C SER A 71 -14.44 -8.30 13.50
N PRO A 72 -13.99 -9.11 12.51
CA PRO A 72 -12.63 -9.67 12.51
C PRO A 72 -11.53 -8.59 12.42
N ARG A 73 -11.91 -7.32 12.20
CA ARG A 73 -11.02 -6.17 12.16
C ARG A 73 -11.16 -5.26 13.38
N HIS A 74 -11.93 -5.65 14.41
CA HIS A 74 -12.07 -4.87 15.64
C HIS A 74 -10.67 -4.51 16.21
N GLY A 75 -10.49 -3.25 16.61
CA GLY A 75 -9.20 -2.70 17.06
C GLY A 75 -8.21 -2.33 15.95
N SER A 76 -8.47 -2.68 14.68
CA SER A 76 -7.57 -2.36 13.56
C SER A 76 -7.40 -0.85 13.37
N PRO A 77 -6.17 -0.34 13.16
CA PRO A 77 -5.92 1.07 12.89
C PRO A 77 -6.16 1.45 11.42
N ALA A 78 -6.72 0.58 10.59
CA ALA A 78 -6.97 0.87 9.17
C ALA A 78 -7.76 2.18 8.93
N PRO A 79 -8.80 2.53 9.72
CA PRO A 79 -9.47 3.82 9.57
C PRO A 79 -8.56 5.03 9.80
N HIS A 80 -7.60 4.91 10.72
CA HIS A 80 -6.61 5.96 10.96
C HIS A 80 -5.66 6.10 9.77
N ALA A 81 -5.18 4.98 9.22
CA ALA A 81 -4.36 4.98 8.01
C ALA A 81 -5.11 5.57 6.80
N ASP A 82 -6.41 5.27 6.66
CA ASP A 82 -7.25 5.86 5.63
C ASP A 82 -7.32 7.39 5.75
N ARG A 83 -7.59 7.91 6.94
CA ARG A 83 -7.60 9.36 7.18
C ARG A 83 -6.23 9.99 6.94
N PHE A 84 -5.18 9.38 7.48
CA PHE A 84 -3.80 9.85 7.31
C PHE A 84 -3.45 9.99 5.83
N ARG A 85 -3.72 8.95 5.04
CA ARG A 85 -3.46 8.91 3.60
C ARG A 85 -4.04 10.13 2.89
N TYR A 86 -5.33 10.41 3.11
CA TYR A 86 -6.00 11.49 2.41
C TYR A 86 -5.52 12.87 2.87
N LEU A 87 -5.31 13.07 4.18
CA LEU A 87 -4.74 14.32 4.68
C LEU A 87 -3.32 14.57 4.18
N MET A 88 -2.51 13.51 4.05
CA MET A 88 -1.16 13.60 3.51
C MET A 88 -1.18 13.99 2.03
N LEU A 89 -2.03 13.36 1.20
CA LEU A 89 -2.18 13.71 -0.22
C LEU A 89 -2.64 15.16 -0.41
N ALA A 90 -3.46 15.71 0.48
CA ALA A 90 -3.91 17.10 0.40
C ALA A 90 -2.85 18.13 0.85
N ARG A 91 -1.85 17.71 1.64
CA ARG A 91 -0.83 18.61 2.20
C ARG A 91 0.52 18.53 1.49
N MET A 92 0.76 17.46 0.75
CA MET A 92 2.06 17.18 0.14
C MET A 92 1.91 17.12 -1.36
N GLU A 93 2.59 18.04 -2.05
CA GLU A 93 2.68 18.00 -3.49
C GLU A 93 3.50 16.78 -3.95
N ARG A 94 3.20 16.31 -5.16
CA ARG A 94 3.98 15.28 -5.87
C ARG A 94 4.29 14.04 -5.03
N THR A 95 3.32 13.66 -4.20
CA THR A 95 3.44 12.53 -3.28
C THR A 95 2.42 11.47 -3.62
N ILE A 96 2.87 10.22 -3.66
CA ILE A 96 2.05 9.04 -3.90
C ILE A 96 1.94 8.28 -2.60
N TRP A 97 0.74 7.98 -2.15
CA TRP A 97 0.57 7.01 -1.07
C TRP A 97 0.88 5.61 -1.58
N VAL A 98 1.66 4.85 -0.81
CA VAL A 98 1.83 3.40 -0.98
C VAL A 98 1.66 2.68 0.36
N ASP A 99 0.83 1.64 0.39
CA ASP A 99 0.77 0.70 1.51
C ASP A 99 2.13 -0.03 1.60
N THR A 100 2.56 -0.37 2.82
CA THR A 100 3.86 -1.04 3.04
C THR A 100 3.91 -2.48 2.51
N ASP A 101 2.88 -2.95 1.82
CA ASP A 101 2.83 -4.23 1.11
C ASP A 101 2.72 -4.08 -0.41
N ALA A 102 2.94 -2.88 -0.96
CA ALA A 102 3.06 -2.62 -2.38
C ALA A 102 4.54 -2.73 -2.83
N TYR A 103 4.85 -3.74 -3.65
CA TYR A 103 6.19 -3.96 -4.19
C TYR A 103 6.36 -3.25 -5.54
N CYS A 104 7.35 -2.39 -5.64
CA CYS A 104 7.66 -1.59 -6.81
C CYS A 104 8.47 -2.37 -7.85
N LEU A 105 8.05 -2.29 -9.11
CA LEU A 105 8.77 -2.87 -10.26
C LEU A 105 9.53 -1.80 -11.05
N ARG A 106 8.95 -0.60 -11.15
CA ARG A 106 9.42 0.56 -11.90
C ARG A 106 8.91 1.84 -11.23
N PRO A 107 9.57 3.00 -11.44
CA PRO A 107 9.11 4.26 -10.84
C PRO A 107 7.63 4.52 -11.12
N LEU A 108 6.90 4.87 -10.07
CA LEU A 108 5.49 5.24 -10.17
C LEU A 108 5.38 6.68 -10.71
N GLN A 109 4.63 6.84 -11.79
CA GLN A 109 4.45 8.11 -12.49
C GLN A 109 2.97 8.40 -12.66
N PRO A 110 2.38 9.24 -11.78
CA PRO A 110 1.03 9.74 -11.95
C PRO A 110 0.88 10.54 -13.26
N VAL A 111 -0.26 10.39 -13.91
CA VAL A 111 -0.64 11.16 -15.10
C VAL A 111 -1.66 12.20 -14.66
N ASP A 112 -1.40 13.47 -14.93
CA ASP A 112 -2.20 14.61 -14.44
C ASP A 112 -2.43 14.57 -12.91
N GLY A 113 -1.43 14.09 -12.16
CA GLY A 113 -1.49 13.93 -10.70
C GLY A 113 -2.28 12.71 -10.21
N HIS A 114 -2.83 11.91 -11.13
CA HIS A 114 -3.60 10.71 -10.80
C HIS A 114 -2.79 9.42 -10.95
N LEU A 115 -2.86 8.56 -9.94
CA LEU A 115 -2.41 7.18 -10.02
C LEU A 115 -3.28 6.32 -9.10
N HIS A 116 -4.22 5.61 -9.69
CA HIS A 116 -5.07 4.64 -9.03
C HIS A 116 -5.52 3.59 -10.04
N ALA A 117 -5.80 2.36 -9.58
CA ALA A 117 -6.22 1.29 -10.47
C ALA A 117 -7.36 0.46 -9.90
N ILE A 118 -8.13 -0.13 -10.80
CA ILE A 118 -9.17 -1.10 -10.47
C ILE A 118 -8.49 -2.34 -9.85
N GLU A 119 -8.99 -2.85 -8.72
CA GLU A 119 -8.53 -4.12 -8.14
C GLU A 119 -9.51 -5.29 -8.39
N ASP A 120 -10.79 -4.98 -8.57
CA ASP A 120 -11.88 -5.94 -8.79
C ASP A 120 -12.69 -5.47 -9.99
N GLU A 121 -12.36 -6.01 -11.16
CA GLU A 121 -12.97 -5.65 -12.45
C GLU A 121 -14.47 -5.91 -12.47
N ALA A 122 -14.92 -7.02 -11.88
CA ALA A 122 -16.32 -7.39 -11.82
C ALA A 122 -17.18 -6.36 -11.06
N ARG A 123 -16.58 -5.60 -10.13
CA ARG A 123 -17.27 -4.55 -9.37
C ARG A 123 -16.84 -3.13 -9.76
N GLY A 124 -15.85 -3.01 -10.65
CA GLY A 124 -15.16 -1.75 -10.95
C GLY A 124 -14.64 -1.07 -9.67
N ARG A 125 -14.13 -1.83 -8.70
CA ARG A 125 -13.65 -1.30 -7.42
C ARG A 125 -12.19 -0.90 -7.54
N VAL A 126 -11.86 0.30 -7.11
CA VAL A 126 -10.50 0.85 -7.06
C VAL A 126 -9.90 0.57 -5.68
N ALA A 127 -8.64 0.11 -5.65
CA ALA A 127 -7.89 -0.06 -4.40
C ALA A 127 -7.25 1.24 -3.94
N ASN A 128 -7.04 1.36 -2.63
CA ASN A 128 -6.41 2.51 -1.99
C ASN A 128 -4.95 2.24 -1.55
N GLY A 129 -4.38 1.09 -1.93
CA GLY A 129 -3.03 0.68 -1.52
C GLY A 129 -1.90 1.34 -2.31
N VAL A 130 -2.17 1.84 -3.52
CA VAL A 130 -1.31 2.78 -4.24
C VAL A 130 -2.23 3.87 -4.78
N LEU A 131 -2.00 5.12 -4.35
CA LEU A 131 -2.92 6.22 -4.62
C LEU A 131 -2.17 7.55 -4.77
N ALA A 132 -2.34 8.21 -5.91
CA ALA A 132 -2.09 9.63 -6.09
C ALA A 132 -3.36 10.30 -6.59
N LEU A 133 -3.69 11.44 -5.98
CA LEU A 133 -4.73 12.36 -6.40
C LEU A 133 -4.14 13.78 -6.29
N PRO A 134 -4.48 14.71 -7.18
CA PRO A 134 -4.13 16.12 -7.02
C PRO A 134 -4.59 16.67 -5.66
N PRO A 135 -3.85 17.57 -5.01
CA PRO A 135 -4.27 18.16 -3.73
C PRO A 135 -5.64 18.86 -3.76
N ASP A 136 -6.03 19.38 -4.91
CA ASP A 136 -7.31 20.05 -5.20
C ASP A 136 -8.40 19.11 -5.76
N SER A 137 -8.14 17.79 -5.78
CA SER A 137 -9.08 16.76 -6.23
C SER A 137 -10.41 16.81 -5.45
N GLU A 138 -11.52 16.84 -6.19
CA GLU A 138 -12.86 16.77 -5.59
C GLU A 138 -13.08 15.43 -4.87
N ALA A 139 -12.63 14.31 -5.44
CA ALA A 139 -12.68 13.01 -4.79
C ALA A 139 -11.87 13.00 -3.48
N LEU A 140 -10.69 13.63 -3.47
CA LEU A 140 -9.87 13.74 -2.26
C LEU A 140 -10.59 14.53 -1.16
N GLY A 141 -11.18 15.68 -1.51
CA GLY A 141 -11.99 16.49 -0.59
C GLY A 141 -13.12 15.68 0.05
N ARG A 142 -13.91 14.96 -0.77
CA ARG A 142 -14.99 14.06 -0.30
C ARG A 142 -14.49 12.98 0.66
N LEU A 143 -13.30 12.42 0.42
CA LEU A 143 -12.70 11.39 1.27
C LEU A 143 -12.22 11.96 2.61
N ILE A 144 -11.68 13.18 2.62
CA ILE A 144 -11.26 13.88 3.83
C ILE A 144 -12.45 14.18 4.73
N GLU A 145 -13.55 14.70 4.16
CA GLU A 145 -14.81 14.95 4.87
C GLU A 145 -15.38 13.66 5.47
N LEU A 146 -15.45 12.60 4.67
CA LEU A 146 -15.97 11.31 5.10
C LEU A 146 -15.13 10.69 6.23
N THR A 147 -13.81 10.74 6.12
CA THR A 147 -12.91 10.19 7.14
C THR A 147 -12.80 11.06 8.39
N ALA A 148 -13.35 12.27 8.39
CA ALA A 148 -13.46 13.10 9.60
C ALA A 148 -14.55 12.59 10.54
N GLN A 149 -15.53 11.83 10.02
CA GLN A 149 -16.63 11.29 10.80
C GLN A 149 -16.17 10.08 11.66
N PRO A 150 -16.69 9.94 12.88
CA PRO A 150 -16.37 8.80 13.74
C PRO A 150 -16.72 7.46 13.09
N PRO A 151 -15.88 6.41 13.29
CA PRO A 151 -16.15 5.07 12.78
C PRO A 151 -17.56 4.51 12.99
N ARG A 152 -18.04 4.60 14.21
CA ARG A 152 -19.37 4.16 14.65
C ARG A 152 -20.53 4.80 13.87
N ASP A 153 -20.34 5.97 13.28
CA ASP A 153 -21.39 6.73 12.60
C ASP A 153 -21.46 6.37 11.09
N LEU A 154 -20.57 5.49 10.61
CA LEU A 154 -20.46 5.12 9.20
C LEU A 154 -20.84 3.65 8.94
N PRO A 155 -21.51 3.36 7.81
CA PRO A 155 -21.79 1.99 7.39
C PRO A 155 -20.52 1.15 7.22
N TRP A 156 -20.67 -0.17 7.33
CA TRP A 156 -19.55 -1.10 7.15
C TRP A 156 -18.89 -0.94 5.77
N GLY A 157 -17.57 -0.79 5.77
CA GLY A 157 -16.77 -0.60 4.55
C GLY A 157 -16.82 0.82 3.96
N ALA A 158 -17.38 1.80 4.66
CA ALA A 158 -17.57 3.16 4.15
C ALA A 158 -16.33 4.05 4.09
N ARG A 159 -15.12 3.60 4.48
CA ARG A 159 -13.87 4.44 4.46
C ARG A 159 -12.71 3.92 3.63
N GLY A 160 -12.74 2.65 3.26
CA GLY A 160 -11.69 2.01 2.46
C GLY A 160 -11.94 2.09 0.95
N PRO A 161 -11.54 1.06 0.17
CA PRO A 161 -11.66 1.00 -1.30
C PRO A 161 -13.05 1.37 -1.87
N ARG A 162 -14.13 1.03 -1.16
CA ARG A 162 -15.51 1.37 -1.59
C ARG A 162 -15.77 2.88 -1.53
N ALA A 163 -15.24 3.55 -0.51
CA ALA A 163 -15.34 4.99 -0.35
C ALA A 163 -14.60 5.72 -1.46
N LEU A 164 -13.36 5.30 -1.72
CA LEU A 164 -12.53 5.81 -2.82
C LEU A 164 -13.25 5.64 -4.16
N THR A 165 -13.75 4.43 -4.44
CA THR A 165 -14.48 4.16 -5.69
C THR A 165 -15.69 5.07 -5.85
N ARG A 166 -16.47 5.29 -4.78
CA ARG A 166 -17.63 6.19 -4.80
C ARG A 166 -17.22 7.64 -5.04
N ALA A 167 -16.21 8.14 -4.32
CA ALA A 167 -15.72 9.51 -4.45
C ALA A 167 -15.25 9.78 -5.89
N LEU A 168 -14.42 8.89 -6.44
CA LEU A 168 -13.96 8.96 -7.84
C LEU A 168 -15.10 8.96 -8.86
N ARG A 169 -16.16 8.18 -8.62
CA ARG A 169 -17.33 8.16 -9.52
C ARG A 169 -18.15 9.44 -9.41
N GLN A 170 -18.30 9.98 -8.21
CA GLN A 170 -19.08 11.19 -7.97
C GLN A 170 -18.42 12.44 -8.54
N SER A 171 -17.08 12.53 -8.52
CA SER A 171 -16.32 13.63 -9.13
C SER A 171 -15.99 13.41 -10.62
N GLY A 172 -16.24 12.21 -11.15
CA GLY A 172 -15.84 11.84 -12.52
C GLY A 172 -14.36 11.50 -12.68
N GLU A 173 -13.54 11.59 -11.62
CA GLU A 173 -12.11 11.25 -11.63
C GLU A 173 -11.82 9.74 -11.76
N ILE A 174 -12.87 8.91 -11.70
CA ILE A 174 -12.78 7.47 -12.03
C ILE A 174 -12.24 7.23 -13.44
N ARG A 175 -12.39 8.20 -14.36
CA ARG A 175 -11.83 8.15 -15.72
C ARG A 175 -10.31 7.99 -15.77
N HIS A 176 -9.60 8.38 -14.70
CA HIS A 176 -8.15 8.23 -14.57
C HIS A 176 -7.74 6.86 -14.02
N ALA A 177 -8.69 5.98 -13.69
CA ALA A 177 -8.37 4.68 -13.14
C ALA A 177 -7.68 3.80 -14.18
N ALA A 178 -6.44 3.40 -13.89
CA ALA A 178 -5.71 2.46 -14.69
C ALA A 178 -6.33 1.05 -14.60
N ARG A 179 -5.99 0.21 -15.59
CA ARG A 179 -6.34 -1.21 -15.58
C ARG A 179 -5.66 -1.93 -14.40
N ARG A 180 -6.26 -3.03 -13.96
CA ARG A 180 -5.82 -3.76 -12.76
C ARG A 180 -4.37 -4.16 -12.81
N GLU A 181 -3.89 -4.66 -13.94
CA GLU A 181 -2.53 -5.18 -14.14
C GLU A 181 -1.43 -4.12 -13.98
N VAL A 182 -1.75 -2.83 -14.03
CA VAL A 182 -0.77 -1.75 -13.85
C VAL A 182 -0.24 -1.76 -12.42
N LEU A 183 -1.12 -1.91 -11.42
CA LEU A 183 -0.77 -1.87 -9.99
C LEU A 183 -1.00 -3.19 -9.24
N TYR A 184 -1.95 -4.01 -9.71
CA TYR A 184 -2.45 -5.21 -9.05
C TYR A 184 -2.47 -6.44 -9.98
N PRO A 185 -1.34 -6.80 -10.63
CA PRO A 185 -1.27 -7.87 -11.63
C PRO A 185 -1.70 -9.24 -11.11
N VAL A 186 -1.41 -9.54 -9.84
CA VAL A 186 -1.86 -10.77 -9.17
C VAL A 186 -3.17 -10.47 -8.44
N PRO A 187 -4.33 -11.04 -8.83
CA PRO A 187 -5.58 -10.84 -8.10
C PRO A 187 -5.58 -11.49 -6.72
N TYR A 188 -6.38 -10.95 -5.79
CA TYR A 188 -6.48 -11.49 -4.43
C TYR A 188 -6.86 -12.97 -4.40
N ARG A 189 -7.77 -13.42 -5.28
CA ARG A 189 -8.19 -14.82 -5.37
C ARG A 189 -7.04 -15.76 -5.76
N GLN A 190 -6.01 -15.24 -6.42
CA GLN A 190 -4.86 -15.98 -6.91
C GLN A 190 -3.58 -15.70 -6.11
N ARG A 191 -3.65 -14.93 -5.02
CA ARG A 191 -2.51 -14.56 -4.16
C ARG A 191 -1.66 -15.75 -3.66
N HIS A 192 -2.25 -16.94 -3.56
CA HIS A 192 -1.52 -18.15 -3.21
C HIS A 192 -0.36 -18.47 -4.18
N ALA A 193 -0.44 -18.04 -5.44
CA ALA A 193 0.63 -18.16 -6.43
C ALA A 193 1.93 -17.48 -5.98
N LEU A 194 1.85 -16.43 -5.14
CA LEU A 194 3.02 -15.74 -4.59
C LEU A 194 3.92 -16.67 -3.75
N LEU A 195 3.33 -17.70 -3.15
CA LEU A 195 4.02 -18.66 -2.28
C LEU A 195 4.21 -20.05 -2.91
N GLN A 196 3.56 -20.34 -4.03
CA GLN A 196 3.68 -21.61 -4.73
C GLN A 196 5.04 -21.74 -5.44
N ARG A 197 5.64 -22.93 -5.38
CA ARG A 197 6.87 -23.25 -6.12
C ARG A 197 6.60 -23.28 -7.62
N GLY A 198 7.59 -22.87 -8.41
CA GLY A 198 7.51 -22.94 -9.89
C GLY A 198 6.76 -21.78 -10.55
N GLN A 199 5.81 -21.16 -9.84
CA GLN A 199 5.18 -19.90 -10.27
C GLN A 199 6.23 -18.81 -10.44
N ARG A 200 6.14 -17.97 -11.48
CA ARG A 200 7.08 -16.88 -11.75
C ARG A 200 6.34 -15.56 -11.89
N LEU A 201 6.84 -14.49 -11.26
CA LEU A 201 6.15 -13.20 -11.25
C LEU A 201 5.86 -12.69 -12.66
N ARG A 202 6.81 -12.83 -13.59
CA ARG A 202 6.64 -12.44 -15.01
C ARG A 202 5.40 -13.01 -15.71
N GLN A 203 4.84 -14.14 -15.24
CA GLN A 203 3.63 -14.73 -15.81
C GLN A 203 2.37 -13.91 -15.49
N TRP A 204 2.47 -13.03 -14.49
CA TRP A 204 1.38 -12.21 -13.98
C TRP A 204 1.47 -10.76 -14.48
N LEU A 205 2.63 -10.35 -14.98
CA LEU A 205 2.90 -8.96 -15.37
C LEU A 205 2.49 -8.71 -16.82
N SER A 206 2.06 -7.50 -17.10
CA SER A 206 1.99 -6.94 -18.45
C SER A 206 3.17 -5.99 -18.69
N GLY A 207 3.29 -5.49 -19.93
CA GLY A 207 4.25 -4.43 -20.28
C GLY A 207 4.05 -3.13 -19.48
N ASP A 208 2.89 -2.95 -18.85
CA ASP A 208 2.49 -1.75 -18.11
C ASP A 208 2.53 -1.93 -16.59
N SER A 209 2.82 -3.13 -16.08
CA SER A 209 2.87 -3.38 -14.64
C SER A 209 4.02 -2.61 -13.96
N VAL A 210 3.69 -1.76 -13.00
CA VAL A 210 4.67 -0.96 -12.22
C VAL A 210 4.70 -1.34 -10.74
N SER A 211 3.68 -2.04 -10.24
CA SER A 211 3.59 -2.49 -8.85
C SER A 211 2.97 -3.88 -8.73
N VAL A 212 3.16 -4.51 -7.58
CA VAL A 212 2.54 -5.79 -7.17
C VAL A 212 2.11 -5.70 -5.71
N HIS A 213 0.84 -5.98 -5.42
CA HIS A 213 0.37 -6.08 -4.03
C HIS A 213 0.74 -7.44 -3.43
N LEU A 214 1.46 -7.41 -2.30
CA LEU A 214 1.93 -8.61 -1.60
C LEU A 214 1.01 -9.07 -0.47
N TYR A 215 -0.10 -8.35 -0.22
CA TYR A 215 -1.12 -8.71 0.77
C TYR A 215 -0.54 -8.91 2.19
N GLY A 216 0.14 -7.90 2.73
CA GLY A 216 0.99 -7.96 3.92
C GLY A 216 0.33 -8.63 5.12
N SER A 217 -0.93 -8.33 5.43
CA SER A 217 -1.63 -8.99 6.54
C SER A 217 -1.73 -10.52 6.35
N TRP A 218 -2.14 -10.95 5.16
CA TRP A 218 -2.22 -12.38 4.82
C TRP A 218 -0.83 -13.01 4.69
N MET A 219 0.13 -12.30 4.10
CA MET A 219 1.49 -12.78 3.90
C MET A 219 2.20 -12.98 5.24
N ARG A 220 2.13 -12.00 6.16
CA ARG A 220 2.71 -12.11 7.51
C ARG A 220 2.15 -13.32 8.26
N ALA A 221 0.83 -13.51 8.23
CA ALA A 221 0.20 -14.69 8.85
C ALA A 221 0.74 -16.01 8.24
N ARG A 222 1.03 -16.03 6.93
CA ARG A 222 1.55 -17.21 6.27
C ARG A 222 3.04 -17.44 6.46
N LEU A 223 3.80 -16.37 6.68
CA LEU A 223 5.23 -16.39 7.00
C LEU A 223 5.50 -16.64 8.49
N ALA A 224 4.53 -16.51 9.38
CA ALA A 224 4.69 -16.91 10.77
C ALA A 224 4.81 -18.44 10.98
N ALA A 225 4.45 -19.25 9.98
CA ALA A 225 4.41 -20.71 10.09
C ALA A 225 5.69 -21.45 9.62
N PRO A 226 6.43 -21.02 8.57
CA PRO A 226 7.69 -21.63 8.18
C PRO A 226 8.82 -21.42 9.21
N PRO A 227 9.85 -22.31 9.21
CA PRO A 227 11.11 -22.03 9.90
C PRO A 227 11.69 -20.71 9.40
N ASP A 228 12.18 -19.89 10.32
CA ASP A 228 12.87 -18.61 10.08
C ASP A 228 12.04 -17.50 9.41
N GLY A 229 10.72 -17.70 9.25
CA GLY A 229 9.83 -16.65 8.74
C GLY A 229 9.93 -16.41 7.24
N LEU A 230 10.62 -17.28 6.49
CA LEU A 230 10.90 -17.10 5.06
C LEU A 230 10.13 -18.11 4.20
N PRO A 231 9.62 -17.69 3.03
CA PRO A 231 8.99 -18.60 2.09
C PRO A 231 10.05 -19.49 1.42
N ARG A 232 9.62 -20.54 0.71
CA ARG A 232 10.56 -21.37 -0.06
C ARG A 232 11.19 -20.53 -1.18
N ARG A 233 12.53 -20.55 -1.33
CA ARG A 233 13.28 -19.80 -2.38
C ARG A 233 12.73 -19.98 -3.81
N GLY A 234 12.11 -21.12 -4.11
CA GLY A 234 11.51 -21.41 -5.41
C GLY A 234 10.15 -20.75 -5.70
N SER A 235 9.56 -20.01 -4.75
CA SER A 235 8.33 -19.24 -4.95
C SER A 235 8.63 -17.82 -5.47
N ILE A 236 7.58 -17.07 -5.83
CA ILE A 236 7.72 -15.65 -6.20
C ILE A 236 8.29 -14.86 -5.02
N MET A 237 7.66 -14.95 -3.85
CA MET A 237 8.12 -14.25 -2.66
C MET A 237 9.54 -14.64 -2.26
N GLY A 238 9.90 -15.92 -2.41
CA GLY A 238 11.24 -16.36 -2.07
C GLY A 238 12.31 -15.78 -2.99
N ARG A 239 12.02 -15.61 -4.28
CA ARG A 239 12.95 -14.91 -5.18
C ARG A 239 12.99 -13.40 -4.94
N LEU A 240 11.86 -12.77 -4.59
CA LEU A 240 11.85 -11.35 -4.22
C LEU A 240 12.68 -11.13 -2.96
N MET A 241 12.43 -11.89 -1.89
CA MET A 241 13.22 -11.78 -0.65
C MET A 241 14.71 -12.08 -0.86
N ALA A 242 15.07 -13.04 -1.73
CA ALA A 242 16.47 -13.31 -2.07
C ALA A 242 17.14 -12.15 -2.82
N ARG A 243 16.44 -11.50 -3.75
CA ARG A 243 16.93 -10.30 -4.45
C ARG A 243 17.28 -9.15 -3.47
N HIS A 244 16.57 -9.12 -2.35
CA HIS A 244 16.73 -8.15 -1.27
C HIS A 244 17.64 -8.64 -0.13
N GLY A 245 18.41 -9.72 -0.33
CA GLY A 245 19.40 -10.19 0.63
C GLY A 245 18.82 -10.81 1.91
N LEU A 246 17.51 -11.09 1.98
CA LEU A 246 16.87 -11.61 3.20
C LEU A 246 17.09 -13.12 3.43
N TYR A 247 17.80 -13.82 2.55
CA TYR A 247 18.26 -15.19 2.80
C TYR A 247 19.76 -15.17 3.08
N LEU A 248 20.15 -14.89 4.32
CA LEU A 248 21.50 -15.14 4.80
C LEU A 248 21.63 -16.64 5.10
N GLY A 249 22.64 -17.32 4.54
CA GLY A 249 22.94 -18.72 4.86
C GLY A 249 22.21 -19.79 4.04
N ALA A 250 22.55 -19.91 2.76
CA ALA A 250 22.70 -21.20 2.08
C ALA A 250 23.55 -20.88 0.85
N GLY A 251 24.83 -21.26 0.95
CA GLY A 251 25.89 -20.97 -0.01
C GLY A 251 25.58 -21.45 -1.43
N ALA A 252 26.52 -21.06 -2.29
CA ALA A 252 26.72 -21.44 -3.69
C ALA A 252 26.05 -22.75 -4.14
#